data_AF-A0A965A894-F1
#
_entry.id   AF-A0A965A894-F1
#
_cell.length_a   1.000
_cell.length_b   1.000
_cell.length_c   1.000
_cell.angle_alpha   90.00
_cell.angle_beta   90.00
_cell.angle_gamma   90.00
#
_symmetry.space_group_name_H-M   'P 1'
#
loop_
_entity.id
_entity.type
_entity.pdbx_description
1 polymer ?
#
loop_
_entity_poly.entity_id
_entity_poly.type
_entity_poly.pdbx_seq_one_letter_code
_entity_poly.pdbx_strand_id
1 'polypeptide(L)'
;MTNSMSKENKRMLLWFIIALIIALIPWLAIAQTKLIEKQKFHFSEQGETKAGYTQAVKVGNTLYISGVPGVEPDMGISIKQVYDGLQKTLAHYGATFAHVVKENLYTTDIEAVKRNNEVRKAYYKGDFPAATWLQIDRLYMSQANLEVDLIAIIED
;
A
#
# COMPACT_ATOMS: atom_id res chain seq x y z
N MET A 1 -63.35 26.50 -13.68
CA MET A 1 -63.32 25.65 -14.90
C MET A 1 -62.18 24.67 -14.76
N THR A 2 -62.45 23.44 -14.32
CA THR A 2 -61.42 22.39 -14.15
C THR A 2 -61.16 21.76 -15.51
N ASN A 3 -60.00 22.04 -16.11
CA ASN A 3 -59.61 21.50 -17.41
C ASN A 3 -59.27 20.00 -17.26
N SER A 4 -60.27 19.14 -17.48
CA SER A 4 -60.12 17.70 -17.39
C SER A 4 -59.30 17.19 -18.58
N MET A 5 -58.05 16.85 -18.32
CA MET A 5 -57.13 16.28 -19.30
C MET A 5 -57.73 15.01 -19.96
N SER A 6 -57.69 14.94 -21.30
CA SER A 6 -58.26 13.83 -22.07
C SER A 6 -57.60 12.49 -21.75
N LYS A 7 -58.29 11.38 -22.00
CA LYS A 7 -57.79 10.02 -21.73
C LYS A 7 -56.52 9.70 -22.51
N GLU A 8 -56.39 10.22 -23.73
CA GLU A 8 -55.17 10.10 -24.55
C GLU A 8 -54.02 10.91 -23.99
N ASN A 9 -54.26 12.15 -23.54
CA ASN A 9 -53.23 12.98 -22.93
C ASN A 9 -52.71 12.37 -21.62
N LYS A 10 -53.58 11.71 -20.84
CA LYS A 10 -53.17 10.93 -19.66
C LYS A 10 -52.30 9.72 -20.03
N ARG A 11 -52.59 9.02 -21.13
CA ARG A 11 -51.77 7.91 -21.63
C ARG A 11 -50.42 8.39 -22.15
N MET A 12 -50.38 9.47 -22.92
CA MET A 12 -49.12 10.05 -23.40
C MET A 12 -48.25 10.57 -22.25
N LEU A 13 -48.85 11.24 -21.27
CA LEU A 13 -48.13 11.71 -20.08
C LEU A 13 -47.57 10.54 -19.27
N LEU A 14 -48.32 9.45 -19.12
CA LEU A 14 -47.85 8.23 -18.45
C LEU A 14 -46.62 7.63 -19.16
N TRP A 15 -46.66 7.51 -20.49
CA TRP A 15 -45.52 7.00 -21.26
C TRP A 15 -44.31 7.94 -21.21
N PHE A 16 -44.53 9.26 -21.20
CA PHE A 16 -43.47 10.25 -21.01
C PHE A 16 -42.80 10.13 -19.63
N ILE A 17 -43.58 9.95 -18.57
CA ILE A 17 -43.05 9.75 -17.21
C ILE A 17 -42.28 8.42 -17.12
N ILE A 18 -42.80 7.34 -17.71
CA ILE A 18 -42.11 6.05 -17.77
C ILE A 18 -40.79 6.17 -18.53
N ALA A 19 -40.77 6.86 -19.68
CA ALA A 19 -39.56 7.09 -20.45
C ALA A 19 -38.53 7.95 -19.70
N LEU A 20 -38.98 8.99 -18.97
CA LEU A 20 -38.13 9.81 -18.10
C LEU A 20 -37.54 8.98 -16.95
N ILE A 21 -38.33 8.14 -16.30
CA ILE A 21 -37.87 7.25 -15.24
C ILE A 21 -36.84 6.27 -15.81
N ILE A 22 -37.12 5.62 -16.95
CA ILE A 22 -36.18 4.68 -17.60
C ILE A 22 -34.88 5.38 -18.02
N ALA A 23 -34.94 6.62 -18.51
CA ALA A 23 -33.76 7.41 -18.85
C ALA A 23 -32.94 7.84 -17.62
N LEU A 24 -33.55 7.88 -16.43
CA LEU A 24 -32.89 8.21 -15.15
C LEU A 24 -32.34 6.96 -14.41
N ILE A 25 -32.80 5.75 -14.73
CA ILE A 25 -32.28 4.48 -14.18
C ILE A 25 -30.77 4.28 -14.40
N PRO A 26 -30.18 4.57 -15.59
CA PRO A 26 -28.74 4.38 -15.78
C PRO A 26 -27.86 5.32 -14.91
N TRP A 27 -28.42 6.38 -14.32
CA TRP A 27 -27.68 7.24 -13.38
C TRP A 27 -27.71 6.70 -11.94
N LEU A 28 -28.74 5.94 -11.56
CA LEU A 28 -28.87 5.30 -10.24
C LEU A 28 -27.97 4.07 -10.08
N ALA A 29 -27.52 3.46 -11.18
CA ALA A 29 -26.76 2.22 -11.17
C ALA A 29 -25.23 2.38 -11.09
N ILE A 30 -24.69 3.60 -11.10
CA ILE A 30 -23.24 3.84 -11.02
C ILE A 30 -22.85 4.20 -9.57
N ALA A 31 -23.17 3.29 -8.67
CA ALA A 31 -22.45 3.16 -7.41
C ALA A 31 -21.93 1.72 -7.29
N GLN A 32 -21.39 1.16 -8.40
CA GLN A 32 -20.46 0.06 -8.24
C GLN A 32 -19.23 0.64 -7.53
N THR A 33 -19.05 0.28 -6.27
CA THR A 33 -17.76 0.43 -5.58
C THR A 33 -16.72 -0.29 -6.43
N LYS A 34 -15.99 0.46 -7.26
CA LYS A 34 -14.86 -0.06 -8.01
C LYS A 34 -13.92 -0.70 -6.99
N LEU A 35 -13.70 -2.00 -7.12
CA LEU A 35 -12.80 -2.72 -6.21
C LEU A 35 -11.42 -2.06 -6.27
N ILE A 36 -10.74 -2.01 -5.12
CA ILE A 36 -9.37 -1.51 -5.04
C ILE A 36 -8.49 -2.45 -5.86
N GLU A 37 -7.93 -1.94 -6.96
CA GLU A 37 -6.95 -2.66 -7.76
C GLU A 37 -5.63 -2.73 -6.99
N LYS A 38 -5.13 -3.95 -6.78
CA LYS A 38 -3.92 -4.24 -6.01
C LYS A 38 -2.90 -4.91 -6.91
N GLN A 39 -1.79 -4.25 -7.15
CA GLN A 39 -0.64 -4.86 -7.83
C GLN A 39 0.31 -5.42 -6.76
N LYS A 40 0.53 -6.72 -6.76
CA LYS A 40 1.30 -7.40 -5.72
C LYS A 40 2.67 -7.84 -6.21
N PHE A 41 3.63 -7.83 -5.31
CA PHE A 41 4.94 -8.42 -5.51
C PHE A 41 5.24 -9.39 -4.37
N HIS A 42 5.90 -10.49 -4.69
CA HIS A 42 6.22 -11.58 -3.77
C HIS A 42 7.72 -11.93 -3.90
N PHE A 43 8.39 -12.16 -2.79
CA PHE A 43 9.68 -12.86 -2.78
C PHE A 43 9.49 -14.37 -2.84
N SER A 44 8.48 -14.90 -2.15
CA SER A 44 8.07 -16.30 -2.21
C SER A 44 6.56 -16.41 -2.04
N GLU A 45 5.84 -16.48 -3.15
CA GLU A 45 4.37 -16.46 -3.15
C GLU A 45 3.76 -17.58 -2.30
N GLN A 46 4.31 -18.80 -2.36
CA GLN A 46 3.80 -19.94 -1.58
C GLN A 46 4.00 -19.74 -0.07
N GLY A 47 5.18 -19.26 0.35
CA GLY A 47 5.49 -19.01 1.76
C GLY A 47 4.65 -17.87 2.33
N GLU A 48 4.56 -16.78 1.58
CA GLU A 48 3.79 -15.58 1.93
C GLU A 48 2.29 -15.87 2.02
N THR A 49 1.74 -16.63 1.06
CA THR A 49 0.32 -17.04 1.08
C THR A 49 0.00 -17.89 2.31
N LYS A 50 0.89 -18.82 2.69
CA LYS A 50 0.72 -19.63 3.89
C LYS A 50 0.77 -18.78 5.17
N ALA A 51 1.61 -17.76 5.21
CA ALA A 51 1.75 -16.85 6.34
C ALA A 51 0.66 -15.75 6.40
N GLY A 52 -0.01 -15.46 5.28
CA GLY A 52 -1.11 -14.49 5.20
C GLY A 52 -0.68 -13.05 4.90
N TYR A 53 0.46 -12.84 4.23
CA TYR A 53 0.91 -11.52 3.79
C TYR A 53 1.45 -11.55 2.35
N THR A 54 1.94 -10.41 1.86
CA THR A 54 2.65 -10.29 0.57
C THR A 54 3.80 -9.31 0.73
N GLN A 55 4.90 -9.47 0.00
CA GLN A 55 6.07 -8.60 0.12
C GLN A 55 5.72 -7.12 -0.13
N ALA A 56 4.89 -6.82 -1.14
CA ALA A 56 4.39 -5.46 -1.34
C ALA A 56 3.05 -5.41 -2.06
N VAL A 57 2.32 -4.32 -1.84
CA VAL A 57 1.08 -3.98 -2.54
C VAL A 57 1.13 -2.53 -3.01
N LYS A 58 1.00 -2.31 -4.31
CA LYS A 58 0.72 -1.00 -4.90
C LYS A 58 -0.78 -0.82 -5.10
N VAL A 59 -1.30 0.33 -4.65
CA VAL A 59 -2.67 0.79 -4.87
C VAL A 59 -2.62 2.24 -5.34
N GLY A 60 -3.05 2.49 -6.58
CA GLY A 60 -2.82 3.79 -7.23
C GLY A 60 -1.32 4.13 -7.17
N ASN A 61 -0.99 5.32 -6.67
CA ASN A 61 0.39 5.80 -6.56
C ASN A 61 1.09 5.39 -5.25
N THR A 62 0.40 4.68 -4.35
CA THR A 62 0.97 4.31 -3.04
C THR A 62 1.46 2.88 -3.06
N LEU A 63 2.73 2.69 -2.69
CA LEU A 63 3.36 1.40 -2.51
C LEU A 63 3.54 1.13 -1.01
N TYR A 64 2.88 0.07 -0.53
CA TYR A 64 3.03 -0.45 0.83
C TYR A 64 3.98 -1.64 0.79
N ILE A 65 5.10 -1.57 1.51
CA ILE A 65 6.13 -2.60 1.56
C ILE A 65 6.11 -3.24 2.95
N SER A 66 5.95 -4.55 3.00
CA SER A 66 5.98 -5.33 4.24
C SER A 66 7.36 -5.29 4.91
N GLY A 67 7.40 -5.65 6.19
CA GLY A 67 8.64 -5.76 6.96
C GLY A 67 9.66 -6.68 6.29
N VAL A 68 10.87 -6.18 6.08
CA VAL A 68 12.02 -7.00 5.65
C VAL A 68 12.89 -7.27 6.87
N PRO A 69 13.07 -8.55 7.27
CA PRO A 69 13.86 -8.90 8.44
C PRO A 69 15.36 -8.95 8.13
N GLY A 70 16.17 -8.54 9.10
CA GLY A 70 17.60 -8.72 9.14
C GLY A 70 17.96 -9.78 10.19
N VAL A 71 18.76 -10.76 9.80
CA VAL A 71 19.08 -11.96 10.60
C VAL A 71 20.57 -12.14 10.85
N GLU A 72 21.37 -11.15 10.48
CA GLU A 72 22.82 -11.21 10.63
C GLU A 72 23.24 -10.84 12.05
N PRO A 73 24.21 -11.54 12.66
CA PRO A 73 24.67 -11.23 14.01
C PRO A 73 25.24 -9.82 14.16
N ASP A 74 25.93 -9.32 13.13
CA ASP A 74 26.41 -7.94 13.07
C ASP A 74 25.29 -7.00 12.62
N MET A 75 25.02 -5.97 13.42
CA MET A 75 23.92 -5.04 13.15
C MET A 75 24.15 -4.21 11.87
N GLY A 76 25.39 -3.87 11.52
CA GLY A 76 25.69 -3.15 10.29
C GLY A 76 25.39 -4.00 9.05
N ILE A 77 25.77 -5.28 9.07
CA ILE A 77 25.44 -6.24 8.02
C ILE A 77 23.93 -6.50 7.98
N SER A 78 23.27 -6.61 9.14
CA SER A 78 21.81 -6.80 9.24
C SER A 78 21.05 -5.62 8.63
N ILE A 79 21.44 -4.38 8.95
CA ILE A 79 20.92 -3.16 8.29
C ILE A 79 21.13 -3.26 6.79
N LYS A 80 22.34 -3.59 6.32
CA LYS A 80 22.59 -3.70 4.87
C LYS A 80 21.67 -4.74 4.21
N GLN A 81 21.52 -5.92 4.81
CA GLN A 81 20.67 -7.00 4.32
C GLN A 81 19.21 -6.54 4.17
N VAL A 82 18.67 -5.86 5.18
CA VAL A 82 17.31 -5.31 5.17
C VAL A 82 17.14 -4.29 4.04
N TYR A 83 18.05 -3.32 3.93
CA TYR A 83 17.93 -2.25 2.96
C TYR A 83 18.18 -2.71 1.52
N ASP A 84 19.04 -3.72 1.30
CA ASP A 84 19.17 -4.39 0.00
C ASP A 84 17.88 -5.12 -0.39
N GLY A 85 17.19 -5.75 0.57
CA GLY A 85 15.89 -6.38 0.36
C GLY A 85 14.82 -5.37 -0.03
N LEU A 86 14.71 -4.28 0.73
CA LEU A 86 13.80 -3.16 0.42
C LEU A 86 14.10 -2.55 -0.95
N GLN A 87 15.37 -2.39 -1.30
CA GLN A 87 15.78 -1.89 -2.61
C GLN A 87 15.28 -2.77 -3.75
N LYS A 88 15.33 -4.11 -3.59
CA LYS A 88 14.79 -5.04 -4.60
C LYS A 88 13.30 -4.86 -4.79
N THR A 89 12.55 -4.71 -3.69
CA THR A 89 11.10 -4.46 -3.75
C THR A 89 10.79 -3.12 -4.41
N LEU A 90 11.49 -2.04 -4.04
CA LEU A 90 11.35 -0.73 -4.69
C LEU A 90 11.65 -0.82 -6.20
N ALA A 91 12.77 -1.44 -6.56
CA ALA A 91 13.21 -1.57 -7.95
C ALA A 91 12.22 -2.36 -8.82
N HIS A 92 11.50 -3.34 -8.26
CA HIS A 92 10.45 -4.07 -8.98
C HIS A 92 9.36 -3.13 -9.52
N TYR A 93 9.04 -2.06 -8.78
CA TYR A 93 8.06 -1.04 -9.18
C TYR A 93 8.71 0.18 -9.84
N GLY A 94 9.97 0.10 -10.28
CA GLY A 94 10.71 1.23 -10.83
C GLY A 94 11.04 2.33 -9.81
N ALA A 95 10.88 2.04 -8.51
CA ALA A 95 11.09 2.98 -7.42
C ALA A 95 12.52 2.93 -6.87
N THR A 96 12.84 3.94 -6.07
CA THR A 96 14.09 4.06 -5.29
C THR A 96 13.78 4.61 -3.91
N PHE A 97 14.77 4.68 -3.01
CA PHE A 97 14.60 5.28 -1.68
C PHE A 97 14.17 6.76 -1.70
N ALA A 98 14.36 7.48 -2.81
CA ALA A 98 13.84 8.85 -2.98
C ALA A 98 12.30 8.92 -3.03
N HIS A 99 11.62 7.79 -3.25
CA HIS A 99 10.17 7.69 -3.28
C HIS A 99 9.56 7.35 -1.91
N VAL A 100 10.40 7.00 -0.93
CA VAL A 100 9.96 6.55 0.38
C VAL A 100 9.56 7.77 1.21
N VAL A 101 8.34 7.75 1.74
CA VAL A 101 7.78 8.85 2.54
C VAL A 101 7.62 8.50 4.02
N LYS A 102 7.53 7.20 4.35
CA LYS A 102 7.47 6.69 5.72
C LYS A 102 8.30 5.43 5.88
N GLU A 103 8.98 5.32 7.01
CA GLU A 103 9.66 4.12 7.48
C GLU A 103 9.22 3.78 8.91
N ASN A 104 9.01 2.50 9.20
CA ASN A 104 9.04 1.99 10.57
C ASN A 104 10.19 0.99 10.72
N LEU A 105 10.88 1.06 11.85
CA LEU A 105 11.99 0.18 12.20
C LEU A 105 11.71 -0.44 13.56
N TYR A 106 11.82 -1.76 13.63
CA TYR A 106 11.70 -2.54 14.85
C TYR A 106 12.98 -3.32 15.08
N THR A 107 13.50 -3.32 16.30
CA THR A 107 14.76 -4.01 16.61
C THR A 107 14.78 -4.53 18.04
N THR A 108 15.62 -5.52 18.30
CA THR A 108 15.89 -6.02 19.66
C THR A 108 17.06 -5.29 20.34
N ASP A 109 17.89 -4.53 19.59
CA ASP A 109 18.96 -3.69 20.14
C ASP A 109 19.04 -2.36 19.37
N ILE A 110 18.36 -1.33 19.90
CA ILE A 110 18.30 -0.03 19.23
C ILE A 110 19.59 0.77 19.35
N GLU A 111 20.42 0.48 20.35
CA GLU A 111 21.71 1.13 20.49
C GLU A 111 22.70 0.61 19.44
N ALA A 112 22.64 -0.68 19.08
CA ALA A 112 23.38 -1.22 17.95
C ALA A 112 22.93 -0.59 16.62
N VAL A 113 21.63 -0.37 16.43
CA VAL A 113 21.11 0.34 15.24
C VAL A 113 21.66 1.75 15.18
N LYS A 114 21.61 2.52 16.28
CA LYS A 114 22.15 3.89 16.35
C LYS A 114 23.64 3.94 15.99
N ARG A 115 24.45 3.01 16.51
CA ARG A 115 25.89 2.91 16.20
C ARG A 115 26.18 2.63 14.73
N ASN A 116 25.30 1.90 14.05
CA ASN A 116 25.50 1.47 12.66
C ASN A 116 24.63 2.23 11.63
N ASN A 117 23.94 3.29 12.06
CA ASN A 117 22.94 4.00 11.26
C ASN A 117 23.51 4.64 9.98
N GLU A 118 24.83 4.85 9.88
CA GLU A 118 25.45 5.33 8.65
C GLU A 118 25.21 4.40 7.45
N VAL A 119 25.09 3.09 7.68
CA VAL A 119 24.75 2.11 6.64
C VAL A 119 23.38 2.43 6.02
N ARG A 120 22.37 2.67 6.86
CA ARG A 120 21.03 3.10 6.44
C ARG A 120 21.09 4.44 5.71
N LYS A 121 21.78 5.43 6.27
CA LYS A 121 21.80 6.80 5.72
C LYS A 121 22.31 6.85 4.28
N ALA A 122 23.23 5.96 3.91
CA ALA A 122 23.75 5.86 2.54
C ALA A 122 22.66 5.57 1.49
N TYR A 123 21.59 4.85 1.83
CA TYR A 123 20.49 4.56 0.92
C TYR A 123 19.62 5.79 0.63
N TYR A 124 19.42 6.65 1.64
CA TYR A 124 18.60 7.86 1.55
C TYR A 124 19.33 9.09 1.01
N LYS A 125 20.67 9.10 1.04
CA LYS A 125 21.49 10.21 0.49
C LYS A 125 21.13 11.60 1.05
N GLY A 126 20.68 11.65 2.30
CA GLY A 126 20.30 12.89 2.98
C GLY A 126 18.82 13.27 2.86
N ASP A 127 18.04 12.60 2.01
CA ASP A 127 16.60 12.79 1.89
C ASP A 127 15.86 11.70 2.67
N PHE A 128 15.57 11.97 3.95
CA PHE A 128 15.05 10.98 4.88
C PHE A 128 13.51 11.04 4.98
N PRO A 129 12.82 9.89 5.05
CA PRO A 129 11.37 9.84 5.25
C PRO A 129 10.99 10.19 6.69
N ALA A 130 9.69 10.39 6.92
CA ALA A 130 9.16 10.30 8.27
C ALA A 130 9.49 8.91 8.87
N ALA A 131 9.85 8.83 10.16
CA ALA A 131 10.35 7.60 10.76
C ALA A 131 9.80 7.34 12.16
N THR A 132 9.57 6.07 12.49
CA THR A 132 9.27 5.59 13.84
C THR A 132 10.16 4.39 14.15
N TRP A 133 11.00 4.47 15.18
CA TRP A 133 11.93 3.40 15.54
C TRP A 133 11.66 2.91 16.96
N LEU A 134 11.46 1.61 17.12
CA LEU A 134 11.10 0.99 18.39
C LEU A 134 12.07 -0.15 18.73
N GLN A 135 12.51 -0.18 19.99
CA GLN A 135 13.07 -1.39 20.56
C GLN A 135 11.92 -2.26 21.09
N ILE A 136 11.92 -3.54 20.73
CA ILE A 136 10.92 -4.52 21.13
C ILE A 136 11.60 -5.77 21.69
N ASP A 137 10.83 -6.62 22.38
CA ASP A 137 11.36 -7.85 22.98
C ASP A 137 11.76 -8.90 21.92
N ARG A 138 10.97 -9.03 20.85
CA ARG A 138 11.21 -10.01 19.77
C ARG A 138 10.48 -9.68 18.47
N LEU A 139 11.00 -10.19 17.36
CA LEU A 139 10.38 -10.18 16.03
C LEU A 139 9.67 -11.52 15.72
N TYR A 140 8.96 -11.60 14.58
CA TYR A 140 8.29 -12.83 14.15
C TYR A 140 9.29 -13.97 13.92
N MET A 141 10.39 -13.69 13.22
CA MET A 141 11.51 -14.60 13.07
C MET A 141 12.40 -14.52 14.31
N SER A 142 12.59 -15.62 15.02
CA SER A 142 13.34 -15.63 16.28
C SER A 142 14.82 -15.25 16.13
N GLN A 143 15.40 -15.49 14.95
CA GLN A 143 16.76 -15.09 14.61
C GLN A 143 16.87 -13.65 14.09
N ALA A 144 15.76 -12.97 13.83
CA ALA A 144 15.80 -11.59 13.35
C ALA A 144 16.10 -10.63 14.52
N ASN A 145 16.95 -9.64 14.26
CA ASN A 145 17.29 -8.58 15.20
C ASN A 145 16.86 -7.18 14.72
N LEU A 146 16.39 -7.10 13.48
CA LEU A 146 15.93 -5.89 12.82
C LEU A 146 14.81 -6.24 11.86
N GLU A 147 13.80 -5.38 11.73
CA GLU A 147 12.79 -5.46 10.68
C GLU A 147 12.36 -4.04 10.30
N VAL A 148 12.24 -3.77 9.01
CA VAL A 148 11.88 -2.45 8.49
C VAL A 148 10.78 -2.56 7.45
N ASP A 149 9.72 -1.76 7.62
CA ASP A 149 8.64 -1.58 6.65
C ASP A 149 8.66 -0.15 6.08
N LEU A 150 8.15 0.00 4.85
CA LEU A 150 8.17 1.28 4.13
C LEU A 150 6.81 1.60 3.51
N ILE A 151 6.52 2.89 3.39
CA ILE A 151 5.52 3.43 2.47
C ILE A 151 6.24 4.33 1.47
N ALA A 152 6.00 4.11 0.19
CA ALA A 152 6.53 4.93 -0.89
C ALA A 152 5.43 5.46 -1.80
N ILE A 153 5.68 6.60 -2.44
CA ILE A 153 4.82 7.20 -3.45
C ILE A 153 5.54 7.13 -4.80
N ILE A 154 4.90 6.47 -5.77
CA ILE A 154 5.39 6.36 -7.14
C ILE A 154 4.33 6.87 -8.09
N GLU A 155 4.72 7.80 -8.96
CA GLU A 155 3.86 8.27 -10.04
C GLU A 155 3.70 7.16 -11.08
N ASP A 156 2.54 7.12 -11.74
CA ASP A 156 2.25 6.21 -12.85
C ASP A 156 2.91 6.66 -14.16
#